data_AF-A0A1F3WU35-F1
#
_entry.id   AF-A0A1F3WU35-F1
#
_cell.length_a   1.000
_cell.length_b   1.000
_cell.length_c   1.000
_cell.angle_alpha   90.00
_cell.angle_beta   90.00
_cell.angle_gamma   90.00
#
_symmetry.space_group_name_H-M   'P 1'
#
loop_
_entity.id
_entity.type
_entity.pdbx_description
1 polymer ?
#
loop_
_entity_poly.entity_id
_entity_poly.type
_entity_poly.pdbx_seq_one_letter_code
_entity_poly.pdbx_strand_id
1 'polypeptide(L)'
;MNLESMQEMFVGVDKHKKNKGNVREQIEQLFQSDDAVCIFPAGLVSRKTKGIVKDLVWKKTFVTYAKKYDRTIVPIYIDGKLSNFFYRLSNFRKFIGIKLNIEMLYLSNELFKQRNSTLRFVVGDPIEREFLNREVSDQQLAQEIKERVYELRKEL
;
A
#
# COMPACT_ATOMS: atom_id res chain seq x y z
N MET A 1 -15.36 6.63 -12.63
CA MET A 1 -14.14 5.84 -12.91
C MET A 1 -14.27 5.33 -14.33
N ASN A 2 -13.31 5.57 -15.23
CA ASN A 2 -13.44 5.25 -16.67
C ASN A 2 -13.21 3.77 -17.01
N LEU A 3 -13.45 2.86 -16.07
CA LEU A 3 -13.33 1.41 -16.22
C LEU A 3 -14.65 0.77 -15.78
N GLU A 4 -15.69 0.89 -16.61
CA GLU A 4 -17.07 0.49 -16.28
C GLU A 4 -17.18 -0.99 -15.87
N SER A 5 -16.50 -1.90 -16.59
CA SER A 5 -16.53 -3.33 -16.30
C SER A 5 -15.85 -3.76 -15.01
N MET A 6 -15.10 -2.87 -14.34
CA MET A 6 -14.35 -3.19 -13.12
C MET A 6 -14.77 -2.32 -11.93
N GLN A 7 -15.85 -1.54 -12.05
CA GLN A 7 -16.26 -0.63 -10.98
C GLN A 7 -16.52 -1.34 -9.65
N GLU A 8 -17.06 -2.57 -9.71
CA GLU A 8 -17.33 -3.39 -8.53
C GLU A 8 -16.05 -3.87 -7.81
N MET A 9 -14.90 -3.89 -8.48
CA MET A 9 -13.62 -4.33 -7.92
C MET A 9 -12.81 -3.21 -7.26
N PHE A 10 -13.22 -1.95 -7.42
CA PHE A 10 -12.42 -0.81 -7.01
C PHE A 10 -13.22 0.21 -6.21
N VAL A 11 -12.79 0.45 -4.97
CA VAL A 11 -13.24 1.62 -4.21
C VAL A 11 -12.38 2.82 -4.61
N GLY A 12 -13.00 3.81 -5.25
CA GLY A 12 -12.31 5.00 -5.74
C GLY A 12 -11.88 5.92 -4.60
N VAL A 13 -10.60 5.89 -4.24
CA VAL A 13 -10.04 6.76 -3.20
C VAL A 13 -9.25 7.91 -3.84
N ASP A 14 -9.64 9.16 -3.57
CA ASP A 14 -8.85 10.33 -3.96
C ASP A 14 -7.65 10.47 -3.01
N LYS A 15 -6.48 10.62 -3.61
CA LYS A 15 -5.19 10.74 -2.93
C LYS A 15 -4.70 12.18 -2.80
N HIS A 16 -5.27 13.09 -3.56
CA HIS A 16 -4.87 14.49 -3.66
C HIS A 16 -5.86 15.45 -2.97
N LYS A 17 -7.14 15.06 -2.83
CA LYS A 17 -8.18 15.83 -2.13
C LYS A 17 -8.75 15.06 -0.94
N LYS A 18 -9.51 15.75 -0.08
CA LYS A 18 -10.35 15.07 0.93
C LYS A 18 -11.38 14.22 0.21
N ASN A 19 -11.43 12.93 0.55
CA ASN A 19 -12.48 12.03 0.12
C ASN A 19 -13.84 12.56 0.60
N LYS A 20 -14.81 12.65 -0.32
CA LYS A 20 -16.22 12.95 0.00
C LYS A 20 -16.83 11.80 0.82
N GLY A 21 -17.95 12.03 1.51
CA GLY A 21 -18.62 11.05 2.39
C GLY A 21 -18.79 9.66 1.77
N ASN A 22 -19.23 9.61 0.51
CA ASN A 22 -19.46 8.38 -0.26
C ASN A 22 -18.25 7.42 -0.27
N VAL A 23 -17.01 7.90 -0.39
CA VAL A 23 -15.83 7.01 -0.42
C VAL A 23 -15.60 6.33 0.95
N ARG A 24 -15.88 7.02 2.05
CA ARG A 24 -15.75 6.41 3.39
C ARG A 24 -16.81 5.35 3.59
N GLU A 25 -18.05 5.62 3.17
CA GLU A 25 -19.15 4.66 3.20
C GLU A 25 -18.84 3.43 2.35
N GLN A 26 -18.26 3.59 1.16
CA GLN A 26 -17.84 2.47 0.32
C GLN A 26 -16.74 1.62 0.96
N ILE A 27 -15.72 2.25 1.56
CA ILE A 27 -14.68 1.53 2.31
C ILE A 27 -15.36 0.77 3.46
N GLU A 28 -16.25 1.43 4.19
CA GLU A 28 -16.95 0.84 5.32
C GLU A 28 -17.79 -0.38 4.92
N GLN A 29 -18.56 -0.28 3.83
CA GLN A 29 -19.32 -1.40 3.27
C GLN A 29 -18.41 -2.55 2.82
N LEU A 30 -17.29 -2.25 2.17
CA LEU A 30 -16.32 -3.27 1.75
C LEU A 30 -15.71 -4.02 2.95
N PHE A 31 -15.42 -3.32 4.04
CA PHE A 31 -14.93 -3.97 5.25
C PHE A 31 -16.03 -4.71 6.03
N GLN A 32 -17.30 -4.40 5.81
CA GLN A 32 -18.44 -5.13 6.38
C GLN A 32 -18.84 -6.38 5.57
N SER A 33 -18.54 -6.43 4.27
CA SER A 33 -18.89 -7.57 3.43
C SER A 33 -18.08 -8.82 3.77
N ASP A 34 -18.31 -9.93 3.07
CA ASP A 34 -17.47 -11.13 3.17
C ASP A 34 -16.31 -11.13 2.16
N ASP A 35 -16.16 -10.05 1.37
CA ASP A 35 -15.18 -9.99 0.30
C ASP A 35 -13.74 -9.94 0.84
N ALA A 36 -12.80 -10.45 0.04
CA ALA A 36 -11.38 -10.29 0.28
C ALA A 36 -10.94 -8.87 -0.13
N VAL A 37 -10.28 -8.16 0.80
CA VAL A 37 -9.89 -6.76 0.59
C VAL A 37 -8.37 -6.64 0.43
N CYS A 38 -7.93 -6.32 -0.79
CA CYS A 38 -6.52 -6.04 -1.07
C CYS A 38 -6.20 -4.55 -0.86
N ILE A 39 -5.27 -4.24 0.04
CA ILE A 39 -4.93 -2.85 0.40
C ILE A 39 -3.43 -2.60 0.27
N PHE A 40 -3.08 -1.47 -0.32
CA PHE A 40 -1.72 -0.91 -0.35
C PHE A 40 -1.60 0.26 0.64
N PRO A 41 -1.18 0.04 1.90
CA PRO A 41 -1.40 1.02 2.97
C PRO A 41 -0.56 2.30 2.84
N ALA A 42 0.53 2.27 2.07
CA ALA A 42 1.33 3.45 1.79
C ALA A 42 0.62 4.47 0.88
N GLY A 43 -0.37 4.02 0.09
CA GLY A 43 -1.04 4.83 -0.94
C GLY A 43 -0.11 5.32 -2.06
N LEU A 44 1.15 4.89 -2.07
CA LEU A 44 2.22 5.27 -2.99
C LEU A 44 3.14 4.07 -3.21
N VAL A 45 3.71 3.96 -4.40
CA VAL A 45 4.79 3.00 -4.68
C VAL A 45 6.01 3.29 -3.79
N SER A 46 6.79 2.25 -3.48
CA SER A 46 7.98 2.35 -2.64
C SER A 46 8.98 3.39 -3.14
N ARG A 47 9.82 3.91 -2.24
CA ARG A 47 10.90 4.86 -2.55
C ARG A 47 12.25 4.27 -2.16
N LYS A 48 13.31 4.70 -2.86
CA LYS A 48 14.69 4.27 -2.59
C LYS A 48 15.44 5.34 -1.81
N THR A 49 15.70 5.09 -0.54
CA THR A 49 16.43 5.99 0.36
C THR A 49 17.67 5.27 0.87
N LYS A 50 18.86 5.89 0.74
CA LYS A 50 20.14 5.29 1.16
C LYS A 50 20.33 3.85 0.65
N GLY A 51 19.95 3.59 -0.61
CA GLY A 51 20.08 2.27 -1.23
C GLY A 51 18.91 1.30 -0.95
N ILE A 52 18.09 1.54 0.07
CA ILE A 52 17.02 0.64 0.50
C ILE A 52 15.70 1.04 -0.17
N VAL A 53 15.05 0.09 -0.85
CA VAL A 53 13.69 0.26 -1.40
C VAL A 53 12.69 -0.15 -0.33
N LYS A 54 11.89 0.81 0.12
CA LYS A 54 10.87 0.59 1.14
C LYS A 54 9.70 1.53 0.93
N ASP A 55 8.53 1.10 1.36
CA ASP A 55 7.32 1.90 1.39
C ASP A 55 7.50 3.11 2.29
N LEU A 56 6.72 4.15 1.98
CA LEU A 56 6.55 5.29 2.85
C LEU A 56 5.77 4.89 4.12
N VAL A 57 5.48 5.86 4.99
CA VAL A 57 4.66 5.62 6.19
C VAL A 57 3.31 5.04 5.77
N TRP A 58 2.98 3.86 6.30
CA TRP A 58 1.70 3.21 6.07
C TRP A 58 0.57 3.95 6.79
N LYS A 59 -0.60 4.07 6.17
CA LYS A 59 -1.78 4.68 6.80
C LYS A 59 -2.50 3.66 7.68
N LYS A 60 -3.05 4.12 8.81
CA LYS A 60 -3.75 3.27 9.79
C LYS A 60 -5.10 2.69 9.36
N THR A 61 -5.68 3.14 8.25
CA THR A 61 -7.07 2.82 7.87
C THR A 61 -7.35 1.32 7.86
N PHE A 62 -6.46 0.50 7.30
CA PHE A 62 -6.67 -0.95 7.25
C PHE A 62 -6.72 -1.59 8.65
N VAL A 63 -5.91 -1.10 9.61
CA VAL A 63 -5.95 -1.55 11.00
C VAL A 63 -7.24 -1.13 11.68
N THR A 64 -7.62 0.14 11.56
CA THR A 64 -8.83 0.68 12.18
C THR A 64 -10.08 -0.08 11.74
N TYR A 65 -10.21 -0.34 10.43
CA TYR A 65 -11.36 -1.06 9.90
C TYR A 65 -11.29 -2.57 10.17
N ALA A 66 -10.11 -3.18 10.13
CA ALA A 66 -9.95 -4.58 10.50
C ALA A 66 -10.37 -4.85 11.95
N LYS A 67 -9.99 -3.96 12.89
CA LYS A 67 -10.43 -4.05 14.30
C LYS A 67 -11.94 -3.87 14.44
N LYS A 68 -12.50 -2.87 13.74
CA LYS A 68 -13.94 -2.53 13.82
C LYS A 68 -14.83 -3.66 13.30
N TYR A 69 -14.40 -4.35 12.24
CA TYR A 69 -15.18 -5.36 11.53
C TYR A 69 -14.65 -6.78 11.70
N ASP A 70 -13.77 -6.98 12.67
CA ASP A 70 -13.18 -8.29 13.00
C ASP A 70 -12.59 -9.02 11.78
N ARG A 71 -11.90 -8.27 10.90
CA ARG A 71 -11.29 -8.83 9.70
C ARG A 71 -9.87 -9.29 10.00
N THR A 72 -9.54 -10.49 9.55
CA THR A 72 -8.18 -11.03 9.58
C THR A 72 -7.29 -10.29 8.58
N ILE A 73 -6.12 -9.83 9.04
CA ILE A 73 -5.11 -9.21 8.17
C ILE A 73 -4.08 -10.27 7.79
N VAL A 74 -3.87 -10.50 6.50
CA VAL A 74 -2.82 -11.40 5.99
C VAL A 74 -1.73 -10.55 5.32
N PRO A 75 -0.49 -10.56 5.85
CA PRO A 75 0.61 -9.79 5.29
C PRO A 75 1.13 -10.43 4.00
N ILE A 76 1.32 -9.61 2.95
CA ILE A 76 1.90 -10.06 1.68
C ILE A 76 3.09 -9.17 1.35
N TYR A 77 4.28 -9.77 1.25
CA TYR A 77 5.48 -9.12 0.76
C TYR A 77 5.63 -9.34 -0.74
N ILE A 78 5.89 -8.28 -1.50
CA ILE A 78 6.10 -8.36 -2.95
C ILE A 78 7.52 -7.87 -3.26
N ASP A 79 8.35 -8.70 -3.90
CA ASP A 79 9.71 -8.36 -4.35
C ASP A 79 9.67 -7.55 -5.66
N GLY A 80 8.90 -6.48 -5.64
CA GLY A 80 8.76 -5.55 -6.75
C GLY A 80 9.69 -4.36 -6.57
N LYS A 81 10.38 -3.97 -7.65
CA LYS A 81 11.10 -2.69 -7.70
C LYS A 81 10.87 -1.99 -9.03
N LEU A 82 10.78 -0.67 -8.97
CA LEU A 82 10.83 0.20 -10.14
C LEU A 82 12.28 0.35 -10.63
N SER A 83 12.46 0.95 -11.80
CA SER A 83 13.75 1.17 -12.40
C SER A 83 14.61 2.18 -11.63
N ASN A 84 15.93 2.07 -11.79
CA ASN A 84 16.87 3.04 -11.22
C ASN A 84 16.62 4.46 -11.73
N PHE A 85 16.10 4.64 -12.96
CA PHE A 85 15.70 5.95 -13.46
C PHE A 85 14.61 6.59 -12.60
N PHE A 86 13.53 5.84 -12.32
CA PHE A 86 12.44 6.33 -11.47
C PHE A 86 12.94 6.77 -10.09
N TYR A 87 13.78 5.96 -9.46
CA TYR A 87 14.33 6.28 -8.14
C TYR A 87 15.28 7.49 -8.15
N ARG A 88 16.14 7.59 -9.17
CA ARG A 88 17.03 8.75 -9.34
C ARG A 88 16.23 10.03 -9.54
N LEU A 89 15.18 9.99 -10.38
CA LEU A 89 14.31 11.14 -10.60
C LEU A 89 13.58 11.56 -9.31
N SER A 90 13.03 10.60 -8.55
CA SER A 90 12.38 10.90 -7.27
C SER A 90 13.34 11.52 -6.25
N ASN A 91 14.58 11.03 -6.18
CA ASN A 91 15.60 11.56 -5.27
C ASN A 91 16.09 12.94 -5.71
N PHE A 92 16.34 13.15 -7.01
CA PHE A 92 16.72 14.44 -7.56
C PHE A 92 15.64 15.49 -7.30
N ARG A 93 14.37 15.17 -7.56
CA ARG A 93 13.23 16.03 -7.27
C ARG A 93 13.20 16.46 -5.79
N LYS A 94 13.35 15.51 -4.88
CA LYS A 94 13.39 15.80 -3.43
C LYS A 94 14.56 16.70 -3.07
N PHE A 95 15.73 16.46 -3.66
CA PHE A 95 16.94 17.25 -3.44
C PHE A 95 16.73 18.73 -3.84
N ILE A 96 16.05 18.99 -4.96
CA ILE A 96 15.75 20.36 -5.42
C ILE A 96 14.46 20.96 -4.82
N GLY A 97 13.83 20.30 -3.85
CA GLY A 97 12.70 20.84 -3.08
C GLY A 97 11.33 20.84 -3.78
N ILE A 98 11.19 20.21 -4.95
CA ILE A 98 9.91 20.17 -5.67
C ILE A 98 8.94 19.22 -4.95
N LYS A 99 7.78 19.73 -4.50
CA LYS A 99 6.75 18.94 -3.80
C LYS A 99 5.88 18.09 -4.74
N LEU A 100 5.73 18.49 -6.00
CA LEU A 100 4.91 17.78 -6.99
C LEU A 100 5.56 16.45 -7.37
N ASN A 101 4.86 15.31 -7.26
CA ASN A 101 5.42 13.98 -7.56
C ASN A 101 5.52 13.71 -9.07
N ILE A 102 6.37 14.45 -9.78
CA ILE A 102 6.57 14.36 -11.24
C ILE A 102 6.95 12.94 -11.67
N GLU A 103 7.69 12.20 -10.84
CA GLU A 103 8.08 10.82 -11.14
C GLU A 103 6.89 9.89 -11.40
N MET A 104 5.71 10.20 -10.84
CA MET A 104 4.50 9.39 -10.99
C MET A 104 4.01 9.33 -12.44
N LEU A 105 4.35 10.32 -13.28
CA LEU A 105 4.01 10.34 -14.70
C LEU A 105 4.67 9.17 -15.46
N TYR A 106 5.79 8.65 -14.94
CA TYR A 106 6.53 7.54 -15.56
C TYR A 106 6.04 6.17 -15.10
N LEU A 107 5.00 6.06 -14.25
CA LEU A 107 4.53 4.76 -13.76
C LEU A 107 4.03 3.84 -14.88
N SER A 108 3.41 4.38 -15.92
CA SER A 108 3.02 3.61 -17.09
C SER A 108 4.24 2.98 -17.77
N ASN A 109 5.30 3.76 -18.00
CA ASN A 109 6.57 3.26 -18.53
C ASN A 109 7.18 2.19 -17.61
N GLU A 110 7.13 2.37 -16.30
CA GLU A 110 7.62 1.37 -15.34
C GLU A 110 6.83 0.06 -15.41
N LEU A 111 5.50 0.12 -15.60
CA LEU A 111 4.67 -1.06 -15.79
C LEU A 111 5.09 -1.83 -17.05
N PHE A 112 5.28 -1.16 -18.18
CA PHE A 112 5.72 -1.81 -19.42
C PHE A 112 7.11 -2.45 -19.32
N LYS A 113 8.02 -1.88 -18.50
CA LYS A 113 9.33 -2.48 -18.23
C LYS A 113 9.26 -3.80 -17.47
N GLN A 114 8.14 -4.10 -16.81
CA GLN A 114 7.90 -5.39 -16.14
C GLN A 114 7.37 -6.46 -17.09
N ARG A 115 7.23 -6.17 -18.39
CA ARG A 115 6.81 -7.18 -19.36
C ARG A 115 7.82 -8.34 -19.37
N ASN A 116 7.31 -9.56 -19.24
CA ASN A 116 8.10 -10.80 -19.15
C ASN A 116 9.04 -10.86 -17.93
N SER A 117 8.82 -10.05 -16.88
CA SER A 117 9.53 -10.21 -15.62
C SER A 117 8.79 -11.21 -14.71
N THR A 118 9.55 -11.89 -13.86
CA THR A 118 8.97 -12.74 -12.79
C THR A 118 8.90 -11.92 -11.52
N LEU A 119 7.68 -11.73 -11.00
CA LEU A 119 7.43 -11.10 -9.71
C LEU A 119 7.32 -12.19 -8.64
N ARG A 120 8.13 -12.09 -7.59
CA ARG A 120 8.05 -12.99 -6.44
C ARG A 120 7.31 -12.31 -5.30
N PHE A 121 6.55 -13.09 -4.54
CA PHE A 121 5.88 -12.62 -3.34
C PHE A 121 5.88 -13.72 -2.28
N VAL A 122 5.73 -13.31 -1.02
CA VAL A 122 5.57 -14.18 0.15
C VAL A 122 4.27 -13.80 0.82
N VAL A 123 3.46 -14.81 1.14
CA VAL A 123 2.27 -14.67 1.97
C VAL A 123 2.68 -15.10 3.37
N GLY A 124 2.67 -14.16 4.32
CA GLY A 124 2.99 -14.46 5.71
C GLY A 124 1.77 -14.94 6.49
N ASP A 125 2.01 -15.29 7.75
CA ASP A 125 0.97 -15.76 8.64
C ASP A 125 -0.06 -14.67 8.97
N PRO A 126 -1.35 -15.03 9.15
CA PRO A 126 -2.38 -14.12 9.61
C PRO A 126 -1.97 -13.36 10.88
N ILE A 127 -2.23 -12.06 10.91
CA ILE A 127 -2.01 -11.26 12.12
C ILE A 127 -3.06 -11.63 13.16
N GLU A 128 -2.58 -12.08 14.32
CA GLU A 128 -3.42 -12.42 15.47
C GLU A 128 -4.28 -11.24 15.92
N ARG A 129 -5.49 -11.53 16.39
CA ARG A 129 -6.43 -10.52 16.87
C ARG A 129 -5.91 -9.81 18.11
N GLU A 130 -5.25 -10.56 18.98
CA GLU A 130 -4.60 -10.11 20.21
C GLU A 130 -3.56 -9.04 19.90
N PHE A 131 -2.80 -9.20 18.81
CA PHE A 131 -1.83 -8.21 18.36
C PHE A 131 -2.48 -6.88 18.00
N LEU A 132 -3.66 -6.89 17.38
CA LEU A 132 -4.42 -5.69 16.98
C LEU A 132 -5.12 -5.00 18.16
N ASN A 133 -5.46 -5.76 19.21
CA ASN A 133 -6.16 -5.28 20.39
C ASN A 133 -5.25 -4.69 21.48
N ARG A 134 -3.93 -4.66 21.27
CA ARG A 134 -2.99 -4.01 22.20
C ARG A 134 -3.33 -2.52 22.37
N GLU A 135 -3.05 -2.00 23.57
CA GLU A 135 -3.21 -0.60 23.98
C GLU A 135 -2.14 0.32 23.35
N VAL A 136 -2.08 0.33 22.01
CA VAL A 136 -1.21 1.20 21.21
C VAL A 136 -2.02 1.81 20.06
N SER A 137 -1.54 2.92 19.50
CA SER A 137 -2.26 3.57 18.40
C SER A 137 -2.32 2.68 17.15
N ASP A 138 -3.44 2.72 16.42
CA ASP A 138 -3.58 2.00 15.13
C ASP A 138 -2.50 2.41 14.11
N GLN A 139 -1.97 3.63 14.22
CA GLN A 139 -0.87 4.11 13.37
C GLN A 139 0.45 3.41 13.69
N GLN A 140 0.70 3.13 14.97
CA GLN A 140 1.85 2.35 15.41
C GLN A 140 1.71 0.89 14.98
N LEU A 141 0.53 0.28 15.21
CA LEU A 141 0.22 -1.07 14.71
C LEU A 141 0.48 -1.19 13.20
N ALA A 142 0.03 -0.20 12.43
CA ALA A 142 0.26 -0.17 10.98
C ALA A 142 1.75 -0.14 10.61
N GLN A 143 2.60 0.54 11.39
CA GLN A 143 4.05 0.49 11.15
C GLN A 143 4.67 -0.82 11.60
N GLU A 144 4.23 -1.41 12.71
CA GLU A 144 4.74 -2.72 13.16
C GLU A 144 4.38 -3.83 12.16
N ILE A 145 3.15 -3.82 11.62
CA ILE A 145 2.73 -4.76 10.56
C ILE A 145 3.56 -4.54 9.30
N LYS A 146 3.84 -3.29 8.94
CA LYS A 146 4.73 -2.97 7.83
C LYS A 146 6.10 -3.61 8.02
N GLU A 147 6.70 -3.48 9.20
CA GLU A 147 8.01 -4.10 9.48
C GLU A 147 7.96 -5.62 9.34
N ARG A 148 6.93 -6.28 9.90
CA ARG A 148 6.71 -7.72 9.72
C ARG A 148 6.62 -8.11 8.25
N VAL A 149 5.88 -7.36 7.44
CA VAL A 149 5.80 -7.58 5.98
C VAL A 149 7.18 -7.48 5.33
N TYR A 150 8.03 -6.53 5.73
CA TYR A 150 9.39 -6.43 5.19
C TYR A 150 10.34 -7.52 5.70
N GLU A 151 10.06 -8.14 6.85
CA GLU A 151 10.82 -9.28 7.37
C GLU A 151 10.59 -10.55 6.56
N LEU A 152 9.39 -10.74 6.01
CA LEU A 152 9.05 -11.86 5.10
C LEU A 152 9.96 -11.93 3.87
N ARG A 153 10.65 -10.83 3.53
CA ARG A 153 11.68 -10.82 2.49
C ARG A 153 12.75 -11.92 2.68
N LYS A 154 13.01 -12.34 3.93
CA LYS A 154 14.00 -13.38 4.25
C LYS A 154 13.59 -14.77 3.75
N GLU A 155 12.33 -14.96 3.37
CA GLU A 155 11.75 -16.22 2.91
C GLU A 155 11.70 -16.34 1.38
N LEU A 156 12.24 -15.35 0.66
CA LEU A 156 12.37 -15.31 -0.81
C LEU A 156 13.68 -15.88 -1.33
#